data_AF-A0A6P8F2W5-F1
#
_entry.id   AF-A0A6P8F2W5-F1
#
_cell.length_a   1.000
_cell.length_b   1.000
_cell.length_c   1.000
_cell.angle_alpha   90.00
_cell.angle_beta   90.00
_cell.angle_gamma   90.00
#
_symmetry.space_group_name_H-M   'P 1'
#
loop_
_entity.id
_entity.type
_entity.pdbx_description
1 polymer ?
#
loop_
_entity_poly.entity_id
_entity_poly.type
_entity_poly.pdbx_seq_one_letter_code
_entity_poly.pdbx_strand_id
1 'polypeptide(L)'
;MLDLGAAKKQAAITIERPGFRHHRKENFVCQSSLSRSATENAEEITTFWKLNGASPETPSHQGLHRELLLSHKRGLLEEKPELKRVLEQRRLDLDREQELALRPPSDLEQKLCKQQLRLQEYEQEELRRREGQVDIPEFVRVKEKLRHIHMSEESA
;
A
#
# COMPACT_ATOMS: atom_id res chain seq x y z
N MET A 1 12.90 20.38 -38.67
CA MET A 1 12.31 21.52 -37.94
C MET A 1 11.47 20.98 -36.80
N LEU A 2 11.93 21.28 -35.58
CA LEU A 2 11.23 21.28 -34.28
C LEU A 2 10.57 19.97 -33.81
N ASP A 3 11.35 19.30 -32.97
CA ASP A 3 11.01 18.28 -31.99
C ASP A 3 10.18 18.88 -30.83
N LEU A 4 9.22 18.15 -30.27
CA LEU A 4 8.62 18.38 -28.94
C LEU A 4 7.70 17.21 -28.57
N GLY A 5 8.32 16.11 -28.15
CA GLY A 5 7.65 15.05 -27.40
C GLY A 5 7.10 15.58 -26.07
N ALA A 6 5.77 15.63 -25.94
CA ALA A 6 5.10 15.96 -24.69
C ALA A 6 5.15 14.75 -23.75
N ALA A 7 6.22 14.65 -22.96
CA ALA A 7 6.32 13.70 -21.86
C ALA A 7 5.24 14.00 -20.81
N LYS A 8 4.24 13.13 -20.75
CA LYS A 8 3.16 13.11 -19.75
C LYS A 8 3.78 12.79 -18.40
N LYS A 9 4.02 13.82 -17.58
CA LYS A 9 4.49 13.66 -16.20
C LYS A 9 3.37 13.04 -15.39
N GLN A 10 3.44 11.72 -15.17
CA GLN A 10 2.69 11.06 -14.12
C GLN A 10 3.24 11.58 -12.78
N ALA A 11 2.44 12.35 -12.06
CA ALA A 11 2.70 12.62 -10.65
C ALA A 11 2.46 11.29 -9.90
N ALA A 12 3.51 10.48 -9.80
CA ALA A 12 3.52 9.33 -8.94
C ALA A 12 3.38 9.83 -7.49
N ILE A 13 2.22 9.57 -6.89
CA ILE A 13 2.04 9.72 -5.46
C ILE A 13 2.87 8.60 -4.83
N THR A 14 4.11 8.91 -4.48
CA THR A 14 4.95 8.06 -3.63
C THR A 14 4.31 8.02 -2.26
N ILE A 15 3.56 6.94 -2.00
CA ILE A 15 3.27 6.54 -0.63
C ILE A 15 4.60 6.06 -0.05
N GLU A 16 5.30 6.97 0.62
CA GLU A 16 6.47 6.67 1.45
C GLU A 16 6.05 5.63 2.49
N ARG A 17 6.35 4.35 2.21
CA ARG A 17 6.33 3.30 3.23
C ARG A 17 7.27 3.76 4.34
N PRO A 18 6.81 3.89 5.60
CA PRO A 18 7.71 4.18 6.71
C PRO A 18 8.71 3.04 6.78
N GLY A 19 9.94 3.29 6.33
CA GLY A 19 11.03 2.34 6.44
C GLY A 19 11.16 1.93 7.90
N PHE A 20 11.33 0.63 8.12
CA PHE A 20 11.78 0.10 9.41
C PHE A 20 13.09 0.81 9.76
N ARG A 21 12.99 1.86 10.58
CA ARG A 21 14.16 2.52 11.14
C ARG A 21 14.78 1.53 12.12
N HIS A 22 15.96 1.04 11.81
CA HIS A 22 16.82 0.43 12.81
C HIS A 22 17.22 1.53 13.79
N HIS A 23 16.43 1.70 14.84
CA HIS A 23 16.83 2.46 16.01
C HIS A 23 18.00 1.69 16.64
N ARG A 24 19.22 2.11 16.30
CA ARG A 24 20.44 1.73 17.01
C ARG A 24 20.34 2.34 18.41
N LYS A 25 19.62 1.67 19.31
CA LYS A 25 19.67 1.94 20.74
C LYS A 25 20.83 1.13 21.30
N GLU A 26 21.82 1.88 21.73
CA GLU A 26 22.97 1.44 22.49
C GLU A 26 22.51 0.65 23.73
N ASN A 27 23.35 -0.32 24.11
CA ASN A 27 23.32 -1.05 25.38
C ASN A 27 22.17 -2.04 25.59
N PHE A 28 22.20 -3.17 24.86
CA PHE A 28 21.74 -4.43 25.44
C PHE A 28 22.86 -5.01 26.32
N VAL A 29 22.93 -4.54 27.56
CA VAL A 29 23.39 -5.42 28.63
C VAL A 29 22.27 -6.45 28.78
N CYS A 30 22.56 -7.72 28.51
CA CYS A 30 21.67 -8.83 28.85
C CYS A 30 21.47 -8.85 30.37
N GLN A 31 20.50 -8.08 30.88
CA GLN A 31 19.89 -8.38 32.15
C GLN A 31 18.77 -9.38 31.89
N SER A 32 19.12 -10.64 32.11
CA SER A 32 18.21 -11.78 32.21
C SER A 32 17.15 -11.49 33.28
N SER A 33 16.04 -10.87 32.89
CA SER A 33 14.85 -10.77 33.72
C SER A 33 14.06 -12.06 33.57
N LEU A 34 14.51 -13.09 34.30
CA LEU A 34 13.69 -14.26 34.61
C LEU A 34 12.36 -13.77 35.19
N SER A 35 11.29 -13.89 34.40
CA SER A 35 9.93 -13.64 34.84
C SER A 35 9.06 -14.86 34.55
N ARG A 36 9.14 -15.79 35.50
CA ARG A 36 7.97 -16.30 36.24
C ARG A 36 6.85 -16.94 35.40
N SER A 37 7.13 -18.12 34.83
CA SER A 37 6.11 -19.18 34.61
C SER A 37 6.71 -20.58 34.31
N ALA A 38 7.98 -20.83 34.60
CA ALA A 38 8.67 -22.06 34.20
C ALA A 38 9.13 -22.92 35.38
N THR A 39 8.34 -23.04 36.46
CA THR A 39 8.70 -23.91 37.59
C THR A 39 8.45 -25.40 37.34
N GLU A 40 7.94 -25.78 36.18
CA GLU A 40 7.69 -27.20 35.84
C GLU A 40 8.52 -27.66 34.63
N ASN A 41 8.72 -26.79 33.63
CA ASN A 41 9.49 -27.12 32.42
C ASN A 41 11.00 -26.90 32.53
N ALA A 42 11.47 -26.15 33.53
CA ALA A 42 12.91 -25.92 33.71
C ALA A 42 13.64 -27.21 34.08
N GLU A 43 13.00 -28.13 34.81
CA GLU A 43 13.61 -29.40 35.21
C GLU A 43 13.72 -30.36 34.03
N GLU A 44 12.75 -30.40 33.13
CA GLU A 44 12.75 -31.28 31.95
C GLU A 44 13.77 -30.84 30.90
N ILE A 45 13.88 -29.53 30.64
CA ILE A 45 14.91 -28.97 29.74
C ILE A 45 16.32 -29.12 30.34
N THR A 46 16.45 -28.94 31.66
CA THR A 46 17.74 -29.09 32.37
C THR A 46 18.20 -30.54 32.42
N THR A 47 17.30 -31.51 32.53
CA THR A 47 17.64 -32.95 32.49
C THR A 47 18.03 -33.40 31.08
N PHE A 48 17.42 -32.84 30.04
CA PHE A 48 17.81 -33.13 28.66
C PHE A 48 19.22 -32.65 28.32
N TRP A 49 19.62 -31.45 28.76
CA TRP A 49 20.98 -30.94 28.58
C TRP A 49 22.02 -31.66 29.45
N LYS A 50 21.63 -32.19 30.62
CA LYS A 50 22.51 -32.94 31.53
C LYS A 50 22.83 -34.37 31.07
N LEU A 51 21.99 -34.98 30.22
CA LEU A 51 22.24 -36.34 29.69
C LEU A 51 23.22 -36.36 28.50
N ASN A 52 23.52 -35.20 27.88
CA ASN A 52 24.35 -35.11 26.68
C ASN A 52 25.77 -34.54 26.91
N GLY A 53 26.23 -34.44 28.17
CA GLY A 53 27.63 -34.11 28.46
C GLY A 53 28.06 -32.68 28.09
N ALA A 54 27.19 -31.68 28.25
CA ALA A 54 27.55 -30.28 28.03
C ALA A 54 27.93 -29.58 29.35
N SER A 55 29.19 -29.16 29.43
CA SER A 55 29.73 -28.23 30.43
C SER A 55 28.93 -26.90 30.45
N PRO A 56 28.83 -26.16 31.57
CA PRO A 56 28.18 -24.84 31.64
C PRO A 56 28.95 -23.72 30.93
N GLU A 57 29.76 -24.05 29.93
CA GLU A 57 30.46 -23.10 29.08
C GLU A 57 29.57 -22.74 27.88
N THR A 58 29.66 -21.49 27.42
CA THR A 58 28.90 -21.02 26.26
C THR A 58 29.11 -21.97 25.07
N PRO A 59 28.04 -22.47 24.43
CA PRO A 59 28.19 -23.43 23.35
C PRO A 59 29.07 -22.87 22.22
N SER A 60 30.10 -23.62 21.84
CA SER A 60 30.94 -23.29 20.68
C SER A 60 30.08 -23.11 19.42
N HIS A 61 30.45 -22.16 18.54
CA HIS A 61 29.72 -21.88 17.28
C HIS A 61 29.41 -23.15 16.48
N GLN A 62 30.35 -24.10 16.41
CA GLN A 62 30.11 -25.36 15.71
C GLN A 62 29.07 -26.25 16.40
N GLY A 63 28.99 -26.23 17.73
CA GLY A 63 27.98 -26.93 18.50
C GLY A 63 26.59 -26.39 18.22
N LEU A 64 26.44 -25.06 18.27
CA LEU A 64 25.18 -24.38 17.93
C LEU A 64 24.74 -24.69 16.49
N HIS A 65 25.67 -24.68 15.53
CA HIS A 65 25.36 -25.01 14.14
C HIS A 65 24.83 -26.45 14.01
N ARG A 66 25.46 -27.41 14.68
CA ARG A 66 25.00 -28.81 14.69
C ARG A 66 23.63 -28.93 15.33
N GLU A 67 23.39 -28.25 16.45
CA GLU A 67 22.11 -28.26 17.14
C GLU A 67 20.99 -27.68 16.27
N LEU A 68 21.20 -26.53 15.62
CA LEU A 68 20.22 -25.91 14.73
C LEU A 68 19.81 -26.85 13.59
N LEU A 69 20.79 -27.52 12.96
CA LEU A 69 20.53 -28.51 11.91
C LEU A 69 19.73 -29.71 12.44
N LEU A 70 20.06 -30.19 13.64
CA LEU A 70 19.34 -31.30 14.27
C LEU A 70 17.91 -30.92 14.63
N SER A 71 17.69 -29.72 15.16
CA SER A 71 16.36 -29.20 15.49
C SER A 71 15.48 -29.04 14.25
N HIS A 72 16.04 -28.52 13.14
CA HIS A 72 15.32 -28.45 11.86
C HIS A 72 14.98 -29.84 11.32
N LYS A 73 15.94 -30.79 11.36
CA LYS A 73 15.69 -32.18 10.92
C LYS A 73 14.64 -32.89 11.76
N ARG A 74 14.51 -32.54 13.04
CA ARG A 74 13.52 -33.10 13.97
C ARG A 74 12.18 -32.37 13.94
N GLY A 75 12.03 -31.33 13.12
CA GLY A 75 10.81 -30.51 13.07
C GLY A 75 10.54 -29.72 14.36
N LEU A 76 11.56 -29.54 15.20
CA LEU A 76 11.47 -28.81 16.47
C LEU A 76 11.54 -27.30 16.30
N LEU A 77 11.96 -26.84 15.12
CA LEU A 77 11.89 -25.43 14.73
C LEU A 77 10.50 -25.19 14.14
N GLU A 78 9.72 -24.33 14.79
CA GLU A 78 8.37 -23.95 14.34
C GLU A 78 8.37 -23.57 12.85
N GLU A 79 7.65 -24.35 12.05
CA GLU A 79 7.36 -24.07 10.65
C GLU A 79 6.62 -22.74 10.57
N LYS A 80 7.27 -21.65 10.12
CA LYS A 80 6.73 -20.27 10.07
C LYS A 80 5.30 -20.20 9.52
N PRO A 81 4.26 -20.35 10.36
CA PRO A 81 2.92 -20.63 9.87
C PRO A 81 2.29 -19.36 9.33
N GLU A 82 2.65 -18.22 9.94
CA GLU A 82 2.30 -16.88 9.50
C GLU A 82 2.88 -16.55 8.11
N LEU A 83 4.12 -16.95 7.83
CA LEU A 83 4.71 -16.69 6.51
C LEU A 83 3.97 -17.47 5.43
N LYS A 84 3.64 -18.74 5.67
CA LYS A 84 2.86 -19.56 4.73
C LYS A 84 1.47 -18.96 4.49
N ARG A 85 0.78 -18.56 5.56
CA ARG A 85 -0.53 -17.90 5.48
C ARG A 85 -0.49 -16.60 4.70
N VAL A 86 0.52 -15.75 4.94
CA VAL A 86 0.67 -14.47 4.21
C VAL A 86 0.98 -14.70 2.74
N LEU A 87 1.80 -15.71 2.40
CA LEU A 87 2.08 -16.05 1.00
C LEU A 87 0.84 -16.62 0.28
N GLU A 88 0.08 -17.48 0.95
CA GLU A 88 -1.18 -18.01 0.41
C GLU A 88 -2.22 -16.91 0.21
N GLN A 89 -2.41 -16.04 1.22
CA GLN A 89 -3.27 -14.86 1.10
C GLN A 89 -2.85 -14.00 -0.08
N ARG A 90 -1.54 -13.75 -0.24
CA ARG A 90 -1.03 -12.94 -1.36
C ARG A 90 -1.31 -13.60 -2.70
N ARG A 91 -1.24 -14.93 -2.80
CA ARG A 91 -1.60 -15.67 -4.02
C ARG A 91 -3.08 -15.46 -4.36
N LEU A 92 -3.97 -15.65 -3.39
CA LEU A 92 -5.41 -15.47 -3.58
C LEU A 92 -5.80 -14.04 -3.96
N ASP A 93 -5.16 -13.04 -3.32
CA ASP A 93 -5.38 -11.64 -3.65
C ASP A 93 -4.98 -11.33 -5.10
N LEU A 94 -3.85 -11.88 -5.56
CA LEU A 94 -3.38 -11.70 -6.93
C LEU A 94 -4.34 -12.35 -7.95
N ASP A 95 -4.81 -13.56 -7.68
CA ASP A 95 -5.78 -14.25 -8.53
C ASP A 95 -7.10 -13.45 -8.62
N ARG A 96 -7.56 -12.91 -7.48
CA ARG A 96 -8.75 -12.04 -7.42
C ARG A 96 -8.55 -10.73 -8.17
N GLU A 97 -7.39 -10.08 -8.01
CA GLU A 97 -7.03 -8.87 -8.76
C GLU A 97 -7.02 -9.14 -10.28
N GLN A 98 -6.47 -10.27 -10.70
CA GLN A 98 -6.47 -10.67 -12.11
C GLN A 98 -7.89 -10.89 -12.63
N GLU A 99 -8.74 -11.60 -11.88
CA GLU A 99 -10.15 -11.81 -12.27
C GLU A 99 -10.90 -10.47 -12.39
N LEU A 100 -10.73 -9.56 -11.44
CA LEU A 100 -11.34 -8.24 -11.46
C LEU A 100 -10.82 -7.38 -12.62
N ALA A 101 -9.54 -7.48 -12.98
CA ALA A 101 -8.96 -6.76 -14.10
C ALA A 101 -9.48 -7.25 -15.46
N LEU A 102 -9.85 -8.53 -15.56
CA LEU A 102 -10.48 -9.09 -16.75
C LEU A 102 -11.99 -8.83 -16.82
N ARG A 103 -12.60 -8.43 -15.70
CA ARG A 103 -14.03 -8.15 -15.63
C ARG A 103 -14.36 -6.88 -16.40
N PRO A 104 -15.43 -6.87 -17.22
CA PRO A 104 -15.89 -5.63 -17.84
C PRO A 104 -16.34 -4.62 -16.77
N PRO A 105 -16.27 -3.31 -17.07
CA PRO A 105 -16.73 -2.27 -16.15
C PRO A 105 -18.18 -2.50 -15.75
N SER A 106 -18.44 -2.39 -14.46
CA SER A 106 -19.78 -2.45 -13.86
C SER A 106 -20.68 -1.34 -14.42
N ASP A 107 -21.99 -1.55 -14.42
CA ASP A 107 -22.99 -0.56 -14.83
C ASP A 107 -22.80 0.80 -14.13
N LEU A 108 -22.40 0.79 -12.86
CA LEU A 108 -22.09 2.00 -12.10
C LEU A 108 -20.83 2.69 -12.64
N GLU A 109 -19.77 1.93 -12.91
CA GLU A 109 -18.51 2.45 -13.47
C GLU A 109 -18.74 3.05 -14.86
N GLN A 110 -19.58 2.40 -15.68
CA GLN A 110 -19.97 2.93 -16.98
C GLN A 110 -20.75 4.24 -16.85
N LYS A 111 -21.68 4.35 -15.90
CA LYS A 111 -22.44 5.58 -15.64
C LYS A 111 -21.51 6.71 -15.16
N LEU A 112 -20.56 6.41 -14.28
CA LEU A 112 -19.55 7.36 -13.83
C LEU A 112 -18.68 7.85 -14.99
N CYS A 113 -18.19 6.94 -15.83
CA CYS A 113 -17.41 7.28 -17.02
C CYS A 113 -18.20 8.21 -17.96
N LYS A 114 -19.47 7.89 -18.24
CA LYS A 114 -20.36 8.75 -19.04
C LYS A 114 -20.60 10.13 -18.40
N GLN A 115 -20.69 10.20 -17.07
CA GLN A 115 -20.81 11.49 -16.38
C GLN A 115 -19.53 12.31 -16.53
N GLN A 116 -18.38 11.67 -16.31
CA GLN A 116 -17.08 12.33 -16.40
C GLN A 116 -16.82 12.87 -17.81
N LEU A 117 -17.18 12.11 -18.84
CA LEU A 117 -17.10 12.57 -20.23
C LEU A 117 -17.97 13.82 -20.47
N ARG A 118 -19.22 13.81 -20.00
CA ARG A 118 -20.13 14.98 -20.13
C ARG A 118 -19.59 16.22 -19.40
N LEU A 119 -19.01 16.04 -18.23
CA LEU A 119 -18.37 17.13 -17.50
C LEU A 119 -17.18 17.70 -18.28
N GLN A 120 -16.34 16.84 -18.85
CA GLN A 120 -15.20 17.25 -19.68
C GLN A 120 -15.65 18.02 -20.94
N GLU A 121 -16.73 17.59 -21.59
CA GLU A 121 -17.33 18.29 -22.72
C GLU A 121 -17.83 19.69 -22.30
N TYR A 122 -18.52 19.78 -21.16
CA TYR A 122 -18.99 21.06 -20.63
C TYR A 122 -17.83 21.99 -20.26
N GLU A 123 -16.78 21.48 -19.64
CA GLU A 123 -15.57 22.25 -19.32
C GLU A 123 -14.90 22.80 -20.60
N GLN A 124 -14.83 21.99 -21.65
CA GLN A 124 -14.28 22.42 -22.94
C GLN A 124 -15.16 23.45 -23.63
N GLU A 125 -16.48 23.27 -23.61
CA GLU A 125 -17.44 24.25 -24.16
C GLU A 125 -17.35 25.58 -23.40
N GLU A 126 -17.28 25.54 -22.07
CA GLU A 126 -17.10 26.74 -21.25
C GLU A 126 -15.78 27.44 -21.56
N LEU A 127 -14.70 26.70 -21.82
CA LEU A 127 -13.43 27.27 -22.26
C LEU A 127 -13.59 27.96 -23.63
N ARG A 128 -14.18 27.28 -24.63
CA ARG A 128 -14.45 27.87 -25.96
C ARG A 128 -15.30 29.14 -25.86
N ARG A 129 -16.34 29.10 -25.02
CA ARG A 129 -17.22 30.25 -24.78
C ARG A 129 -16.46 31.42 -24.16
N ARG A 130 -15.57 31.15 -23.20
CA ARG A 130 -14.71 32.19 -22.59
C ARG A 130 -13.76 32.78 -23.63
N GLU A 131 -13.06 31.94 -24.39
CA GLU A 131 -12.16 32.37 -25.46
C GLU A 131 -12.88 33.25 -26.50
N GLY A 132 -14.06 32.82 -26.98
CA GLY A 132 -14.87 33.61 -27.91
C GLY A 132 -15.40 34.94 -27.32
N GLN A 133 -15.45 35.07 -26.00
CA GLN A 133 -15.83 36.31 -25.31
C GLN A 133 -14.65 37.24 -25.02
N VAL A 134 -13.40 36.79 -25.15
CA VAL A 134 -12.20 37.64 -24.92
C VAL A 134 -12.12 38.74 -25.96
N ASP A 135 -12.44 38.43 -27.21
CA ASP A 135 -12.36 39.39 -28.32
C ASP A 135 -13.56 40.37 -28.37
N ILE A 136 -14.59 40.12 -27.55
CA ILE A 136 -15.81 40.95 -27.50
C ILE A 136 -15.69 42.00 -26.39
N PRO A 137 -15.87 43.30 -26.68
CA PRO A 137 -15.85 44.34 -25.65
C PRO A 137 -16.90 44.12 -24.55
N GLU A 138 -16.50 44.38 -23.31
CA GLU A 138 -17.33 44.18 -22.10
C GLU A 138 -18.74 44.77 -22.20
N PHE A 139 -18.87 46.00 -22.71
CA PHE A 139 -20.16 46.69 -22.80
C PHE A 139 -21.14 45.98 -23.74
N VAL A 140 -20.65 45.35 -24.82
CA VAL A 140 -21.47 44.56 -25.75
C VAL A 140 -21.98 43.31 -25.03
N ARG A 141 -21.07 42.62 -24.34
CA ARG A 141 -21.36 41.40 -23.58
C ARG A 141 -22.34 41.64 -22.43
N VAL A 142 -22.17 42.72 -21.67
CA VAL A 142 -23.10 43.11 -20.60
C VAL A 142 -24.47 43.46 -21.16
N LYS A 143 -24.55 44.22 -22.26
CA LYS A 143 -25.81 44.55 -22.91
C LYS A 143 -26.58 43.31 -23.38
N GLU A 144 -25.90 42.30 -23.91
CA GLU A 144 -26.52 41.04 -24.31
C GLU A 144 -26.99 40.21 -23.10
N LYS A 145 -26.19 40.11 -22.04
CA LYS A 145 -26.60 39.45 -20.79
C LYS A 145 -27.85 40.09 -20.18
N LEU A 146 -27.91 41.43 -20.14
CA LEU A 146 -29.08 42.15 -19.65
C LEU A 146 -30.34 41.87 -20.48
N ARG A 147 -30.21 41.77 -21.82
CA ARG A 147 -31.33 41.37 -22.68
C ARG A 147 -31.81 39.95 -22.38
N HIS A 148 -30.92 38.99 -22.19
CA HIS A 148 -31.31 37.59 -21.91
C HIS A 148 -32.03 37.42 -20.57
N ILE A 149 -31.61 38.15 -19.53
CA ILE A 149 -32.27 38.12 -18.23
C ILE A 149 -33.68 38.67 -18.35
N HIS A 150 -33.85 39.82 -19.02
CA HIS A 150 -35.15 40.44 -19.21
C HIS A 150 -36.15 39.54 -19.97
N MET A 151 -35.70 38.85 -21.02
CA MET A 151 -36.54 37.90 -21.77
C MET A 151 -36.89 36.64 -20.99
N SER A 152 -36.03 36.21 -20.05
CA SER A 152 -36.30 35.06 -19.20
C SER A 152 -37.31 35.39 -18.08
N GLU A 153 -37.36 36.65 -17.64
CA GLU A 153 -38.33 37.15 -16.66
C GLU A 153 -39.74 37.35 -17.26
N GLU A 154 -39.85 37.69 -18.55
CA GLU A 154 -41.14 37.83 -19.25
C GLU A 154 -41.81 36.49 -19.62
N SER A 155 -41.06 35.39 -19.54
CA SER A 155 -41.51 34.03 -19.93
C SER A 155 -41.90 33.15 -18.74
N ALA A 156 -41.84 33.67 -17.51
CA ALA A 156 -42.16 32.98 -16.26
C ALA A 156 -43.47 33.52 -15.65
#